data_AF-A0A0Q5AXJ1-F1
#
_entry.id   AF-A0A0Q5AXJ1-F1
#
_cell.length_a   1.000
_cell.length_b   1.000
_cell.length_c   1.000
_cell.angle_alpha   90.00
_cell.angle_beta   90.00
_cell.angle_gamma   90.00
#
_symmetry.space_group_name_H-M   'P 1'
#
loop_
_entity.id
_entity.type
_entity.pdbx_description
1 polymer ?
#
loop_
_entity_poly.entity_id
_entity_poly.type
_entity_poly.pdbx_seq_one_letter_code
_entity_poly.pdbx_strand_id
1 'polypeptide(L)'
;MRGEATLYTDAIATAPFALAVIAEATGSRVIGARTADAHVPLYSGPTSARVSVAGFGDSVPIAVDVRDERGVDEAQAAAQALGLELAAYAGWSITAGF
;
A
#
# COMPACT_ATOMS: atom_id res chain seq x y z
N MET A 1 -11.06 -0.69 17.33
CA MET A 1 -10.54 0.60 16.83
C MET A 1 -9.94 0.31 15.47
N ARG A 2 -10.13 1.17 14.46
CA ARG A 2 -9.48 0.97 13.15
C ARG A 2 -7.96 1.13 13.33
N GLY A 3 -7.18 0.24 12.73
CA GLY A 3 -5.73 0.27 12.73
C GLY A 3 -5.14 0.73 11.40
N GLU A 4 -3.95 1.30 11.45
CA GLU A 4 -3.22 1.79 10.29
C GLU A 4 -1.73 1.50 10.48
N ALA A 5 -1.08 1.06 9.40
CA ALA A 5 0.34 0.78 9.33
C ALA A 5 0.89 1.29 8.00
N THR A 6 1.98 2.05 8.04
CA THR A 6 2.56 2.65 6.84
C THR A 6 3.81 1.89 6.42
N LEU A 7 3.91 1.62 5.13
CA LEU A 7 5.13 1.15 4.46
C LEU A 7 5.70 2.28 3.61
N TYR A 8 7.02 2.36 3.55
CA TYR A 8 7.74 3.29 2.69
C TYR A 8 8.54 2.54 1.64
N THR A 9 8.60 3.07 0.43
CA THR A 9 9.46 2.55 -0.63
C THR A 9 10.08 3.67 -1.44
N ASP A 10 11.34 3.50 -1.82
CA ASP A 10 12.07 4.45 -2.67
C ASP A 10 11.76 4.25 -4.17
N ALA A 11 10.73 3.46 -4.50
CA ALA A 11 10.31 3.24 -5.86
C ALA A 11 9.88 4.55 -6.53
N ILE A 12 10.42 4.82 -7.72
CA ILE A 12 10.04 5.99 -8.52
C ILE A 12 8.78 5.64 -9.31
N ALA A 13 7.62 5.94 -8.74
CA ALA A 13 6.33 5.71 -9.38
C ALA A 13 5.29 6.76 -8.99
N THR A 14 4.29 6.90 -9.85
CA THR A 14 3.09 7.70 -9.55
C THR A 14 2.13 6.91 -8.67
N ALA A 15 1.29 7.57 -7.88
CA ALA A 15 0.29 6.90 -7.04
C ALA A 15 -0.62 5.92 -7.83
N PRO A 16 -1.14 6.28 -9.03
CA PRO A 16 -1.94 5.34 -9.81
C PRO A 16 -1.15 4.10 -10.28
N PHE A 17 0.13 4.27 -10.64
CA PHE A 17 0.98 3.15 -11.02
C PHE A 17 1.24 2.23 -9.83
N ALA A 18 1.56 2.80 -8.66
CA ALA A 18 1.78 2.02 -7.45
C ALA A 18 0.52 1.25 -7.01
N LEU A 19 -0.65 1.86 -7.09
CA LEU A 19 -1.92 1.17 -6.84
C LEU A 19 -2.15 0.02 -7.83
N ALA A 20 -1.78 0.19 -9.10
CA ALA A 20 -1.89 -0.88 -10.09
C ALA A 20 -0.95 -2.05 -9.78
N VAL A 21 0.30 -1.77 -9.39
CA VAL A 21 1.27 -2.79 -8.97
C VAL A 21 0.79 -3.53 -7.73
N ILE A 22 0.27 -2.82 -6.72
CA ILE A 22 -0.30 -3.45 -5.50
C ILE A 22 -1.49 -4.34 -5.86
N ALA A 23 -2.40 -3.85 -6.71
CA ALA A 23 -3.55 -4.64 -7.16
C ALA A 23 -3.11 -5.91 -7.90
N GLU A 24 -2.10 -5.82 -8.76
CA GLU A 24 -1.60 -6.97 -9.50
C GLU A 24 -0.90 -7.99 -8.59
N ALA A 25 0.01 -7.52 -7.71
CA ALA A 25 0.73 -8.36 -6.75
C ALA A 25 -0.22 -9.15 -5.83
N THR A 26 -1.33 -8.51 -5.43
CA THR A 26 -2.31 -9.08 -4.49
C THR A 26 -3.46 -9.82 -5.20
N GLY A 27 -3.46 -9.87 -6.53
CA GLY A 27 -4.57 -10.42 -7.32
C GLY A 27 -5.90 -9.66 -7.17
N SER A 28 -5.83 -8.40 -6.75
CA SER A 28 -6.96 -7.53 -6.45
C SER A 28 -7.21 -6.49 -7.56
N ARG A 29 -8.11 -5.53 -7.30
CA ARG A 29 -8.43 -4.43 -8.22
C ARG A 29 -8.46 -3.10 -7.49
N VAL A 30 -8.00 -2.04 -8.15
CA VAL A 30 -8.11 -0.67 -7.64
C VAL A 30 -9.57 -0.24 -7.60
N ILE A 31 -10.06 0.17 -6.43
CA ILE A 31 -11.39 0.75 -6.22
C ILE A 31 -11.26 2.27 -6.16
N GLY A 32 -12.23 2.99 -6.72
CA GLY A 32 -12.24 4.46 -6.69
C GLY A 32 -11.10 5.09 -7.51
N ALA A 33 -10.64 4.42 -8.58
CA ALA A 33 -9.59 4.93 -9.45
C ALA A 33 -9.89 6.38 -9.90
N ARG A 34 -8.85 7.23 -9.94
CA ARG A 34 -8.95 8.68 -10.26
C ARG A 34 -9.73 9.52 -9.24
N THR A 35 -9.97 8.99 -8.04
CA THR A 35 -10.51 9.75 -6.91
C THR A 35 -9.47 9.87 -5.80
N ALA A 36 -9.70 10.78 -4.86
CA ALA A 36 -8.87 10.92 -3.66
C ALA A 36 -8.98 9.72 -2.70
N ASP A 37 -9.96 8.85 -2.89
CA ASP A 37 -10.20 7.66 -2.06
C ASP A 37 -9.77 6.36 -2.76
N ALA A 38 -8.90 6.46 -3.78
CA ALA A 38 -8.41 5.29 -4.50
C ALA A 38 -7.67 4.32 -3.54
N HIS A 39 -8.08 3.06 -3.53
CA HIS A 39 -7.52 2.04 -2.63
C HIS A 39 -7.58 0.64 -3.27
N VAL A 40 -6.78 -0.28 -2.73
CA VAL A 40 -6.77 -1.70 -3.10
C VAL A 40 -7.22 -2.52 -1.90
N PRO A 41 -8.32 -3.29 -1.98
CA PRO A 41 -8.69 -4.23 -0.93
C PRO A 41 -7.67 -5.38 -0.90
N LEU A 42 -7.25 -5.76 0.30
CA LEU A 42 -6.24 -6.80 0.52
C LEU A 42 -6.88 -8.03 1.17
N TYR A 43 -6.37 -9.22 0.81
CA TYR A 43 -6.57 -10.48 1.53
C TYR A 43 -8.02 -10.83 1.90
N SER A 44 -8.98 -10.64 0.98
CA SER A 44 -10.39 -11.03 1.13
C SER A 44 -11.04 -10.64 2.47
N GLY A 45 -10.70 -9.48 3.02
CA GLY A 45 -11.12 -9.02 4.35
C GLY A 45 -11.32 -7.50 4.45
N PRO A 46 -11.48 -6.95 5.67
CA PRO A 46 -11.68 -5.51 5.89
C PRO A 46 -10.39 -4.69 5.71
N THR A 47 -9.34 -5.30 5.17
CA THR A 47 -8.03 -4.70 4.99
C THR A 47 -7.96 -3.99 3.64
N SER A 48 -7.41 -2.78 3.61
CA SER A 48 -7.17 -2.07 2.35
C SER A 48 -5.86 -1.29 2.38
N ALA A 49 -5.19 -1.21 1.23
CA ALA A 49 -4.03 -0.37 1.01
C ALA A 49 -4.42 0.90 0.26
N ARG A 50 -3.87 2.02 0.71
CA ARG A 50 -3.91 3.32 0.05
C ARG A 50 -2.49 3.75 -0.26
N VAL A 51 -2.32 4.51 -1.32
CA VAL A 51 -1.00 5.04 -1.68
C VAL A 51 -1.03 6.55 -1.56
N SER A 52 -0.11 7.08 -0.77
CA SER A 52 0.21 8.49 -0.71
C SER A 52 1.61 8.71 -1.30
N VAL A 53 1.69 9.57 -2.31
CA VAL A 53 2.99 10.03 -2.85
C VAL A 53 3.18 11.43 -2.29
N ALA A 54 4.18 11.60 -1.44
CA ALA A 54 4.57 12.94 -1.01
C ALA A 54 4.93 13.75 -2.28
N GLY A 55 4.37 14.96 -2.38
CA GLY A 55 4.15 15.67 -3.64
C GLY A 55 5.36 15.83 -4.58
N PHE A 56 5.06 16.23 -5.83
CA PHE A 56 6.01 16.37 -6.94
C PHE A 56 7.30 17.12 -6.58
N GLY A 57 8.42 16.40 -6.57
CA GLY A 57 9.77 16.95 -6.47
C GLY A 57 10.81 15.83 -6.27
N ASP A 58 11.43 15.39 -7.36
CA ASP A 58 12.58 14.50 -7.47
C ASP A 58 12.73 13.39 -6.40
N SER A 59 12.17 12.21 -6.72
CA SER A 59 12.41 10.94 -6.02
C SER A 59 12.00 10.92 -4.54
N VAL A 60 10.74 11.25 -4.26
CA VAL A 60 10.19 11.12 -2.91
C VAL A 60 9.72 9.68 -2.67
N PRO A 61 10.00 9.08 -1.50
CA PRO A 61 9.50 7.75 -1.17
C PRO A 61 7.97 7.70 -1.23
N ILE A 62 7.45 6.62 -1.83
CA ILE A 62 6.03 6.28 -1.84
C ILE A 62 5.67 5.74 -0.47
N ALA A 63 4.63 6.30 0.13
CA ALA A 63 4.01 5.77 1.34
C ALA A 63 2.78 4.92 0.96
N VAL A 64 2.70 3.73 1.53
CA VAL A 64 1.57 2.81 1.38
C VAL A 64 0.95 2.62 2.76
N ASP A 65 -0.23 3.21 2.93
CA ASP A 65 -0.99 3.17 4.17
C ASP A 65 -1.93 1.96 4.13
N VAL A 66 -1.67 0.98 4.98
CA VAL A 66 -2.49 -0.23 5.12
C VAL A 66 -3.41 -0.04 6.31
N ARG A 67 -4.71 -0.17 6.08
CA ARG A 67 -5.75 -0.01 7.09
C ARG A 67 -6.50 -1.31 7.29
N ASP A 68 -6.81 -1.62 8.55
CA ASP A 68 -7.66 -2.74 8.92
C ASP A 68 -8.71 -2.30 9.96
N GLU A 69 -9.95 -2.73 9.80
CA GLU A 69 -11.01 -2.39 10.75
C GLU A 69 -10.90 -3.13 12.09
N ARG A 70 -10.16 -4.24 12.12
CA ARG A 70 -9.99 -5.10 13.31
C ARG A 70 -9.02 -4.50 14.33
N GLY A 71 -7.95 -3.85 13.88
CA GLY A 71 -6.95 -3.29 14.78
C GLY A 71 -5.61 -2.97 14.12
N VAL A 72 -4.70 -2.40 14.93
CA VAL A 72 -3.33 -2.04 14.51
C VAL A 72 -2.50 -3.29 14.25
N ASP A 73 -2.62 -4.33 15.07
CA ASP A 73 -1.87 -5.57 14.91
C ASP A 73 -2.20 -6.24 13.57
N GLU A 74 -3.47 -6.26 13.18
CA GLU A 74 -3.89 -6.79 11.88
C GLU A 74 -3.41 -5.91 10.71
N ALA A 75 -3.44 -4.58 10.88
CA ALA A 75 -2.91 -3.66 9.88
C ALA A 75 -1.39 -3.85 9.67
N GLN A 76 -0.63 -4.03 10.76
CA GLN A 76 0.81 -4.30 10.72
C GLN A 76 1.12 -5.66 10.08
N ALA A 77 0.39 -6.71 10.45
CA ALA A 77 0.56 -8.04 9.84
C ALA A 77 0.27 -8.02 8.34
N ALA A 78 -0.80 -7.34 7.92
CA ALA A 78 -1.13 -7.16 6.51
C ALA A 78 -0.10 -6.30 5.76
N ALA A 79 0.42 -5.26 6.41
CA ALA A 79 1.49 -4.43 5.85
C ALA A 79 2.79 -5.23 5.66
N GLN A 80 3.16 -6.08 6.62
CA GLN A 80 4.33 -6.96 6.47
C GLN A 80 4.15 -7.93 5.31
N ALA A 81 2.97 -8.57 5.20
CA ALA A 81 2.67 -9.46 4.08
C ALA A 81 2.73 -8.72 2.74
N LEU A 82 2.13 -7.54 2.66
CA LEU A 82 2.16 -6.70 1.46
C LEU A 82 3.59 -6.29 1.09
N GLY A 83 4.42 -5.92 2.07
CA GLY A 83 5.81 -5.55 1.84
C GLY A 83 6.62 -6.69 1.22
N LEU A 84 6.41 -7.93 1.70
CA LEU A 84 7.04 -9.12 1.13
C LEU A 84 6.56 -9.40 -0.30
N GLU A 85 5.27 -9.26 -0.58
CA GLU A 85 4.72 -9.43 -1.92
C GLU A 85 5.27 -8.39 -2.90
N LEU A 86 5.33 -7.12 -2.51
CA LEU A 86 5.88 -6.05 -3.36
C LEU A 86 7.39 -6.23 -3.61
N ALA A 87 8.13 -6.68 -2.60
CA ALA A 87 9.55 -7.01 -2.78
C ALA A 87 9.73 -8.18 -3.76
N ALA A 88 8.90 -9.22 -3.68
CA ALA A 88 8.97 -10.39 -4.56
C ALA A 88 8.47 -10.10 -5.99
N TYR A 89 7.39 -9.34 -6.12
CA TYR A 89 6.72 -9.07 -7.40
C TYR A 89 7.37 -7.94 -8.19
N ALA A 90 7.62 -6.80 -7.54
CA ALA A 90 8.09 -5.59 -8.19
C ALA A 90 9.58 -5.28 -7.92
N GLY A 91 10.24 -6.06 -7.05
CA GLY A 91 11.63 -5.80 -6.64
C GLY A 91 11.77 -4.54 -5.80
N TRP A 92 10.69 -4.06 -5.17
CA TRP A 92 10.71 -2.83 -4.40
C TRP A 92 11.37 -3.04 -3.04
N SER A 93 12.23 -2.10 -2.65
CA SER A 93 12.73 -2.01 -1.28
C SER A 93 11.65 -1.41 -0.40
N ILE A 94 11.14 -2.18 0.56
CA ILE A 94 10.08 -1.77 1.48
C ILE A 94 10.63 -1.61 2.89
N THR A 95 10.33 -0.48 3.52
CA THR A 95 10.64 -0.19 4.93
C THR A 95 9.35 0.01 5.72
N ALA A 96 9.17 -0.72 6.82
CA ALA A 96 8.03 -0.53 7.72
C ALA A 96 8.22 0.72 8.60
N GLY A 97 7.16 1.52 8.75
CA GLY A 97 7.15 2.77 9.50
C GLY A 97 6.62 2.68 10.94
N PHE A 98 6.57 1.48 11.51
CA PHE A 98 5.93 1.17 12.80
C PHE A 98 6.77 0.24 13.66
#